data_AF-A0A5K3FME0-F1
#
_entry.id   AF-A0A5K3FME0-F1
#
_cell.length_a   1.000
_cell.length_b   1.000
_cell.length_c   1.000
_cell.angle_alpha   90.00
_cell.angle_beta   90.00
_cell.angle_gamma   90.00
#
_symmetry.space_group_name_H-M   'P 1'
#
loop_
_entity.id
_entity.type
_entity.pdbx_description
1 polymer ?
#
loop_
_entity_poly.entity_id
_entity_poly.type
_entity_poly.pdbx_seq_one_letter_code
_entity_poly.pdbx_strand_id
1 'polypeptide(L)'
;MYWMSNGVDLQFAKITHNRNAQRNDNMMFVHINHQYVPRYHILRHTAARGIEDARSEFRTGQLSVVLVGTYIIPGTTFIAVNDFHNPAVVEIKFRQSLFFTGTLNRVSGSSSSLLT
;
A
#
# COMPACT_ATOMS: atom_id res chain seq x y z
N MET A 1 6.80 19.64 -8.77
CA MET A 1 5.87 19.34 -7.67
C MET A 1 5.17 17.99 -7.94
N TYR A 2 5.93 16.88 -8.03
CA TYR A 2 5.43 15.61 -8.60
C TYR A 2 4.31 14.95 -7.76
N TRP A 3 4.50 14.86 -6.44
CA TRP A 3 3.57 14.17 -5.53
C TRP A 3 2.19 14.83 -5.46
N MET A 4 2.13 16.17 -5.52
CA MET A 4 0.86 16.90 -5.45
C MET A 4 0.06 16.84 -6.76
N SER A 5 0.73 16.65 -7.90
CA SER A 5 0.07 16.55 -9.21
C SER A 5 -0.46 15.15 -9.52
N ASN A 6 0.18 14.10 -8.98
CA ASN A 6 -0.13 12.71 -9.34
C ASN A 6 -0.79 11.93 -8.18
N GLY A 7 -0.76 12.47 -6.96
CA GLY A 7 -1.11 11.71 -5.77
C GLY A 7 -0.05 10.66 -5.42
N VAL A 8 -0.27 9.99 -4.29
CA VAL A 8 0.57 8.88 -3.83
C VAL A 8 -0.34 7.69 -3.60
N ASP A 9 -0.01 6.57 -4.24
CA ASP A 9 -0.76 5.32 -4.11
C ASP A 9 0.11 4.25 -3.43
N LEU A 10 -0.47 3.59 -2.43
CA LEU A 10 0.17 2.57 -1.61
C LEU A 10 -0.44 1.18 -1.84
N GLN A 11 -1.13 0.95 -2.96
CA GLN A 11 -1.81 -0.33 -3.27
C GLN A 11 -0.91 -1.56 -3.21
N PHE A 12 0.41 -1.42 -3.38
CA PHE A 12 1.37 -2.52 -3.31
C PHE A 12 1.89 -2.81 -1.90
N ALA A 13 1.51 -2.02 -0.90
CA ALA A 13 1.86 -2.28 0.49
C ALA A 13 1.18 -3.57 0.97
N LYS A 14 1.97 -4.48 1.53
CA LYS A 14 1.51 -5.79 1.99
C LYS A 14 1.76 -5.94 3.49
N ILE A 15 0.82 -6.61 4.17
CA ILE A 15 0.97 -7.04 5.56
C ILE A 15 1.13 -8.56 5.63
N THR A 16 1.87 -9.05 6.62
CA THR A 16 2.09 -10.47 6.85
C THR A 16 2.12 -10.79 8.33
N HIS A 17 1.61 -11.96 8.72
CA HIS A 17 1.78 -12.49 10.08
C HIS A 17 2.84 -13.60 10.13
N ASN A 18 3.49 -13.90 9.00
CA ASN A 18 4.58 -14.86 8.95
C ASN A 18 5.87 -14.21 9.47
N ARG A 19 6.32 -14.63 10.64
CA ARG A 19 7.57 -14.16 11.27
C ARG A 19 8.83 -14.51 10.47
N ASN A 20 8.73 -15.49 9.59
CA ASN A 20 9.82 -15.97 8.74
C ASN A 20 9.76 -15.39 7.32
N ALA A 21 8.77 -14.56 7.00
CA ALA A 21 8.80 -13.77 5.77
C ALA A 21 10.09 -12.95 5.81
N GLN A 22 10.99 -13.18 4.85
CA GLN A 22 12.36 -12.70 4.95
C GLN A 22 12.37 -11.18 5.07
N ARG A 23 13.39 -10.66 5.76
CA ARG A 23 13.65 -9.22 5.99
C ARG A 23 13.69 -8.36 4.71
N ASN A 24 13.63 -8.97 3.52
CA ASN A 24 13.77 -8.37 2.20
C ASN A 24 12.45 -8.20 1.43
N ASP A 25 11.30 -8.66 1.94
CA ASP A 25 10.06 -8.68 1.14
C ASP A 25 9.28 -7.35 1.13
N ASN A 26 9.80 -6.26 1.71
CA ASN A 26 9.10 -4.97 1.83
C ASN A 26 7.67 -5.09 2.38
N MET A 27 7.43 -6.08 3.26
CA MET A 27 6.13 -6.33 3.90
C MET A 27 6.14 -5.87 5.35
N MET A 28 4.99 -5.41 5.83
CA MET A 28 4.80 -5.02 7.23
C MET A 28 4.31 -6.21 8.06
N PHE A 29 5.03 -6.54 9.13
CA PHE A 29 4.60 -7.59 10.04
C PHE A 29 3.43 -7.12 10.91
N VAL A 30 2.43 -7.99 11.10
CA VAL A 30 1.27 -7.78 11.98
C VAL A 30 0.99 -9.00 12.83
N HIS A 31 0.53 -8.77 14.06
CA HIS A 31 -0.10 -9.77 14.90
C HIS A 31 -1.60 -9.90 14.56
N ILE A 32 -2.06 -11.13 14.43
CA ILE A 32 -3.48 -11.46 14.23
C ILE A 32 -4.29 -11.10 15.48
N ASN A 33 -5.54 -10.69 15.29
CA ASN A 33 -6.49 -10.23 16.30
C ASN A 33 -6.05 -8.96 17.05
N HIS A 34 -5.17 -8.17 16.45
CA HIS A 34 -4.77 -6.87 16.97
C HIS A 34 -5.28 -5.75 16.06
N GLN A 35 -5.62 -4.62 16.68
CA GLN A 35 -6.07 -3.42 16.00
C GLN A 35 -4.87 -2.53 15.63
N TYR A 36 -4.87 -2.00 14.41
CA TYR A 36 -3.82 -1.15 13.86
C TYR A 36 -4.39 0.13 13.26
N VAL A 37 -3.60 1.20 13.31
CA VAL A 37 -3.90 2.48 12.67
C VAL A 37 -2.80 2.78 11.64
N PRO A 38 -3.12 2.79 10.34
CA PRO A 38 -2.18 3.23 9.31
C PRO A 38 -1.71 4.67 9.56
N ARG A 39 -0.40 4.89 9.41
CA ARG A 39 0.25 6.18 9.54
C ARG A 39 1.17 6.39 8.35
N TYR A 40 1.20 7.61 7.82
CA TYR A 40 2.17 7.98 6.80
C TYR A 40 3.01 9.17 7.27
N HIS A 41 4.23 9.22 6.77
CA HIS A 41 5.24 10.20 7.12
C HIS A 41 5.71 10.92 5.87
N ILE A 42 5.83 12.23 5.95
CA ILE A 42 6.45 13.04 4.90
C ILE A 42 7.83 13.44 5.40
N LEU A 43 8.86 13.00 4.68
CA LEU A 43 10.26 13.31 4.95
C LEU A 43 10.76 14.26 3.86
N ARG A 44 11.57 15.24 4.25
CA ARG A 44 12.24 16.16 3.32
C ARG A 44 13.75 15.93 3.39
N HIS A 45 14.37 15.64 2.27
CA HIS A 45 15.83 15.62 2.16
C HIS A 45 16.36 17.06 2.30
N THR A 46 17.34 17.28 3.17
CA THR A 46 17.93 18.59 3.43
C THR A 46 19.16 18.87 2.57
N ALA A 47 19.85 17.82 2.09
CA ALA A 47 21.08 17.95 1.31
C ALA A 47 20.91 17.65 -0.19
N ALA A 48 19.86 16.92 -0.59
CA ALA A 48 19.64 16.54 -1.98
C ALA A 48 19.23 17.76 -2.84
N ARG A 49 20.03 18.09 -3.86
CA ARG A 49 19.70 19.14 -4.83
C ARG A 49 18.84 18.55 -5.95
N GLY A 50 17.62 18.14 -5.61
CA GLY A 50 16.61 17.70 -6.59
C GLY A 50 16.20 16.23 -6.46
N ILE A 51 15.17 15.85 -7.22
CA ILE A 51 14.51 14.53 -7.16
C ILE A 51 15.42 13.40 -7.67
N GLU A 52 16.37 13.73 -8.56
CA GLU A 52 17.28 12.74 -9.16
C GLU A 52 18.32 12.23 -8.15
N ASP A 53 18.85 13.11 -7.30
CA ASP A 53 19.78 12.76 -6.21
C ASP A 53 19.12 11.81 -5.19
N ALA A 54 17.84 12.06 -4.85
CA ALA A 54 17.09 11.26 -3.87
C ALA A 54 16.86 9.80 -4.31
N ARG A 55 16.90 9.49 -5.61
CA ARG A 55 16.79 8.11 -6.12
C ARG A 55 18.06 7.29 -5.89
N SER A 56 19.21 7.94 -5.74
CA SER A 56 20.53 7.31 -5.59
C SER A 56 20.92 7.08 -4.11
N GLU A 57 20.44 7.93 -3.20
CA GLU A 57 20.83 7.92 -1.78
C GLU A 57 20.25 6.76 -0.94
N PHE A 58 19.40 5.90 -1.51
CA PHE A 58 18.95 4.67 -0.84
C PHE A 58 20.07 3.63 -0.65
N ARG A 59 21.25 3.86 -1.23
CA ARG A 59 22.42 3.04 -1.03
C ARG A 59 23.46 3.85 -0.26
N THR A 60 23.71 3.43 0.98
CA THR A 60 24.86 3.78 1.83
C THR A 60 24.99 5.23 2.32
N GLY A 61 24.68 5.45 3.61
CA GLY A 61 25.13 6.62 4.38
C GLY A 61 23.98 7.50 4.85
N GLN A 62 24.06 7.91 6.12
CA GLN A 62 23.11 8.73 6.88
C GLN A 62 22.41 9.82 6.06
N LEU A 63 21.23 9.49 5.52
CA LEU A 63 20.34 10.42 4.83
C LEU A 63 20.03 11.60 5.76
N SER A 64 20.45 12.81 5.37
CA SER A 64 20.04 14.04 6.06
C SER A 64 18.60 14.34 5.66
N VAL A 65 17.66 13.81 6.44
CA VAL A 65 16.22 14.00 6.25
C VAL A 65 15.62 14.68 7.47
N VAL A 66 14.66 15.55 7.24
CA VAL A 66 13.84 16.16 8.28
C VAL A 66 12.42 15.64 8.15
N LEU A 67 11.85 15.18 9.26
CA LEU A 67 10.44 14.83 9.35
C LEU A 67 9.61 16.11 9.20
N VAL A 68 8.84 16.21 8.12
CA VAL A 68 7.91 17.33 7.88
C VAL A 68 6.64 17.13 8.69
N GLY A 69 6.16 15.89 8.77
CA GLY A 69 4.95 15.59 9.51
C GLY A 69 4.60 14.11 9.51
N THR A 70 3.75 13.76 10.46
CA THR A 70 3.14 12.44 10.60
C THR A 70 1.64 12.62 10.55
N TYR A 71 0.96 11.77 9.78
CA TYR A 71 -0.45 11.90 9.51
C TYR A 71 -1.16 10.56 9.64
N ILE A 72 -2.45 10.63 9.99
CA ILE A 72 -3.38 9.51 10.10
C ILE A 72 -4.61 9.89 9.27
N ILE A 73 -5.13 8.95 8.50
CA ILE A 73 -6.42 9.11 7.83
C ILE A 73 -7.50 8.55 8.77
N PRO A 74 -8.43 9.36 9.29
CA PRO A 74 -9.52 8.87 10.12
C PRO A 74 -10.32 7.77 9.41
N GLY A 75 -10.80 6.78 10.18
CA GLY A 75 -11.58 5.66 9.64
C GLY A 75 -10.76 4.56 8.95
N THR A 76 -9.43 4.67 8.89
CA THR A 76 -8.55 3.62 8.32
C THR A 76 -8.05 2.59 9.32
N THR A 77 -8.53 2.65 10.56
CA THR A 77 -8.21 1.67 11.59
C THR A 77 -8.79 0.30 11.23
N PHE A 78 -8.02 -0.77 11.43
CA PHE A 78 -8.43 -2.13 11.07
C PHE A 78 -7.95 -3.16 12.09
N ILE A 79 -8.54 -4.35 12.06
CA ILE A 79 -8.08 -5.51 12.83
C ILE A 79 -7.44 -6.49 11.84
N ALA A 80 -6.21 -6.91 12.12
CA ALA A 80 -5.55 -7.93 11.32
C ALA A 80 -6.15 -9.31 11.62
N VAL A 81 -6.60 -10.02 10.59
CA VAL A 81 -7.21 -11.35 10.70
C VAL A 81 -6.59 -12.29 9.67
N ASN A 82 -6.62 -13.59 9.97
CA ASN A 82 -6.22 -14.61 8.98
C ASN A 82 -7.33 -14.84 7.95
N ASP A 83 -8.59 -14.80 8.40
CA ASP A 83 -9.77 -14.94 7.56
C ASP A 83 -10.84 -13.93 8.02
N PHE A 84 -11.67 -13.45 7.10
CA PHE A 84 -12.73 -12.52 7.45
C PHE A 84 -13.84 -13.23 8.24
N HIS A 85 -14.11 -12.76 9.45
CA HIS A 85 -15.17 -13.31 10.32
C HIS A 85 -16.51 -12.60 10.17
N ASN A 86 -16.51 -11.31 9.82
CA ASN A 86 -17.74 -10.53 9.67
C ASN A 86 -18.31 -10.69 8.25
N PRO A 87 -19.53 -11.22 8.07
CA PRO A 87 -20.11 -11.45 6.75
C PRO A 87 -20.29 -10.15 5.94
N ALA A 88 -20.56 -9.02 6.57
CA ALA A 88 -20.64 -7.73 5.88
C ALA A 88 -19.28 -7.30 5.30
N VAL A 89 -18.19 -7.60 6.01
CA VAL A 89 -16.82 -7.34 5.49
C VAL A 89 -16.52 -8.25 4.30
N VAL A 90 -16.89 -9.53 4.39
CA VAL A 90 -16.75 -10.49 3.27
C VAL A 90 -17.48 -9.99 2.04
N GLU A 91 -18.75 -9.60 2.18
CA GLU A 91 -19.58 -9.13 1.07
C GLU A 91 -18.99 -7.87 0.41
N ILE A 92 -18.59 -6.87 1.20
CA ILE A 92 -17.99 -5.63 0.69
C ILE A 92 -16.69 -5.96 -0.06
N LYS A 93 -15.84 -6.83 0.50
CA LYS A 93 -14.56 -7.20 -0.12
C LYS A 93 -14.75 -8.02 -1.40
N PHE A 94 -15.75 -8.90 -1.44
CA PHE A 94 -16.12 -9.64 -2.65
C PHE A 94 -16.63 -8.73 -3.76
N ARG A 95 -17.51 -7.76 -3.44
CA ARG A 95 -17.95 -6.76 -4.42
C ARG A 95 -16.77 -5.94 -4.94
N GLN A 96 -15.90 -5.47 -4.06
CA GLN A 96 -14.70 -4.72 -4.44
C GLN A 96 -13.80 -5.52 -5.39
N SER A 97 -13.50 -6.79 -5.09
CA SER A 97 -12.65 -7.62 -5.97
C SER A 97 -13.27 -7.82 -7.35
N LEU A 98 -14.59 -8.00 -7.45
CA LEU A 98 -15.31 -8.07 -8.74
C LEU A 98 -15.22 -6.78 -9.54
N PHE A 99 -15.26 -5.62 -8.89
CA PHE A 99 -15.07 -4.34 -9.59
C PHE A 99 -13.64 -4.21 -10.13
N PHE A 100 -12.63 -4.70 -9.42
CA PHE A 100 -11.24 -4.69 -9.89
C PHE A 100 -10.97 -5.73 -10.99
N THR A 101 -11.62 -6.90 -10.97
CA THR A 101 -11.51 -7.88 -12.06
C THR A 101 -12.30 -7.46 -13.30
N GLY A 102 -13.45 -6.79 -13.12
CA GLY A 102 -14.25 -6.24 -14.20
C GLY A 102 -13.60 -5.07 -14.96
N THR A 103 -12.82 -4.22 -14.27
CA THR A 103 -12.00 -3.19 -14.95
C THR A 103 -10.77 -3.77 -15.63
N LEU A 104 -10.16 -4.83 -15.07
CA LEU A 104 -9.07 -5.54 -15.76
C LEU A 104 -9.56 -6.15 -17.09
N ASN A 105 -10.75 -6.76 -17.10
CA ASN A 105 -11.36 -7.32 -18.31
C ASN A 105 -11.79 -6.27 -19.34
N ARG A 106 -12.03 -5.01 -18.92
CA ARG A 106 -12.31 -3.90 -19.84
C ARG A 106 -11.06 -3.35 -20.53
N VAL A 107 -9.87 -3.55 -19.97
CA VAL A 107 -8.59 -3.22 -20.63
C VAL A 107 -8.12 -4.37 -21.53
N SER A 108 -8.54 -5.61 -21.27
CA SER A 108 -8.29 -6.77 -22.14
C SER A 108 -9.42 -7.03 -23.16
N GLY A 109 -9.94 -5.96 -23.76
CA GLY A 109 -10.96 -6.05 -24.81
C GLY A 109 -10.35 -6.24 -26.20
N SER A 110 -10.08 -7.48 -26.59
CA SER A 110 -10.26 -8.00 -27.96
C SER A 110 -10.10 -9.52 -27.97
N SER A 111 -11.14 -10.24 -27.60
CA SER A 111 -11.79 -11.19 -28.54
C SER A 111 -12.98 -11.86 -27.84
N SER A 112 -14.16 -11.62 -28.40
CA SER A 112 -15.39 -12.31 -28.08
C SER A 112 -15.37 -13.70 -28.71
N SER A 113 -15.64 -14.75 -27.94
CA SER A 113 -16.48 -15.85 -28.43
C SER A 113 -17.20 -16.51 -27.26
N LEU A 114 -18.52 -16.31 -27.26
CA LEU A 114 -19.49 -17.10 -26.52
C LEU A 114 -19.48 -18.53 -27.06
N LEU A 115 -19.46 -19.52 -26.18
CA LEU A 115 -19.95 -20.86 -26.50
C LEU A 115 -20.99 -21.25 -25.44
N THR A 116 -22.16 -21.56 -25.99
CA THR A 116 -23.35 -22.20 -25.40
C THR A 116 -23.05 -23.45 -24.61
#